data_AF-A0A961K3L9-F1
#
_entry.id   AF-A0A961K3L9-F1
#
_cell.length_a   1.000
_cell.length_b   1.000
_cell.length_c   1.000
_cell.angle_alpha   90.00
_cell.angle_beta   90.00
_cell.angle_gamma   90.00
#
_symmetry.space_group_name_H-M   'P 1'
#
loop_
_entity.id
_entity.type
_entity.pdbx_description
1 polymer ?
#
loop_
_entity_poly.entity_id
_entity_poly.type
_entity_poly.pdbx_seq_one_letter_code
_entity_poly.pdbx_strand_id
1 'polypeptide(L)' 'GPIVAPDQSAALMLARAALGALPAERAIIDLPASNRALADVLERLGFVETFATARMYRGAAPTASQSLQAISTMELG' A
#
# COMPACT_ATOMS: atom_id res chain seq x y z
N GLY A 1 6.82 3.28 0.32
CA GLY A 1 6.19 3.12 -1.01
C GLY A 1 6.71 4.18 -1.97
N PRO A 2 5.98 4.49 -3.05
CA PRO A 2 4.72 3.82 -3.44
C PRO A 2 4.96 2.42 -4.01
N ILE A 3 3.90 1.63 -4.13
CA ILE A 3 3.90 0.40 -4.93
C ILE A 3 2.89 0.61 -6.06
N VAL A 4 3.39 0.64 -7.30
CA VAL A 4 2.58 0.77 -8.51
C VAL A 4 2.69 -0.54 -9.29
N ALA A 5 1.59 -1.28 -9.37
CA ALA A 5 1.53 -2.60 -9.98
C ALA A 5 0.12 -2.89 -10.49
N PRO A 6 -0.04 -3.71 -11.54
CA PRO A 6 -1.35 -3.96 -12.16
C PRO A 6 -2.34 -4.66 -11.22
N ASP A 7 -1.84 -5.41 -10.24
CA ASP A 7 -2.66 -6.18 -9.29
C ASP A 7 -1.90 -6.44 -7.97
N GLN A 8 -2.60 -7.07 -7.01
CA GLN A 8 -2.07 -7.37 -5.68
C GLN A 8 -0.95 -8.41 -5.69
N SER A 9 -0.91 -9.31 -6.68
CA SER A 9 0.13 -10.32 -6.81
C SER A 9 1.44 -9.66 -7.24
N ALA A 10 1.39 -8.83 -8.27
CA ALA A 10 2.52 -8.03 -8.73
C ALA A 10 3.00 -7.04 -7.66
N ALA A 11 2.08 -6.42 -6.90
CA ALA A 11 2.43 -5.57 -5.77
C ALA A 11 3.24 -6.32 -4.70
N LEU A 12 2.82 -7.55 -4.37
CA LEU A 12 3.51 -8.37 -3.37
C LEU A 12 4.90 -8.82 -3.85
N MET A 13 5.05 -9.11 -5.15
CA MET A 13 6.37 -9.40 -5.73
C MET A 13 7.33 -8.22 -5.56
N LEU A 14 6.86 -6.99 -5.87
CA LEU A 14 7.66 -5.77 -5.68
C LEU A 14 8.00 -5.53 -4.21
N ALA A 15 7.05 -5.71 -3.30
CA ALA A 15 7.28 -5.56 -1.86
C ALA A 15 8.36 -6.54 -1.35
N ARG A 16 8.28 -7.82 -1.76
CA ARG A 16 9.29 -8.84 -1.40
C ARG A 16 10.67 -8.52 -1.97
N ALA A 17 10.74 -8.08 -3.22
CA ALA A 17 12.00 -7.68 -3.85
C ALA A 17 12.64 -6.50 -3.09
N ALA A 18 11.85 -5.50 -2.69
CA ALA A 18 12.32 -4.37 -1.90
C ALA A 18 12.87 -4.81 -0.54
N LEU A 19 12.20 -5.75 0.14
CA LEU A 19 12.68 -6.30 1.41
C LEU A 19 13.99 -7.09 1.28
N GLY A 20 14.20 -7.78 0.16
CA GLY A 20 15.46 -8.45 -0.11
C GLY A 20 16.63 -7.49 -0.39
N ALA A 21 16.35 -6.26 -0.82
CA ALA A 21 17.35 -5.26 -1.17
C ALA A 21 17.72 -4.30 -0.03
N LEU A 22 16.90 -4.25 1.04
CA LEU A 22 17.06 -3.29 2.13
C LEU A 22 17.32 -4.04 3.45
N PRO A 23 18.33 -3.64 4.24
CA PRO A 23 18.54 -4.19 5.57
C PRO A 23 17.49 -3.61 6.55
N ALA A 24 16.26 -4.11 6.47
CA ALA A 24 15.14 -3.68 7.29
C ALA A 24 14.62 -4.84 8.14
N GLU A 25 14.44 -4.61 9.44
CA GLU A 25 13.84 -5.58 10.35
C GLU A 25 12.31 -5.60 10.26
N ARG A 26 11.71 -4.51 9.79
CA ARG A 26 10.25 -4.32 9.70
C ARG A 26 9.87 -3.64 8.39
N ALA A 27 8.71 -4.04 7.88
CA ALA A 27 8.09 -3.48 6.69
C ALA A 27 6.77 -2.81 7.09
N ILE A 28 6.57 -1.56 6.64
CA ILE A 28 5.29 -0.86 6.75
C ILE A 28 4.82 -0.53 5.34
N ILE A 29 3.55 -0.81 5.05
CA ILE A 29 2.93 -0.59 3.75
C ILE A 29 1.67 0.23 3.98
N ASP A 30 1.70 1.50 3.54
CA ASP A 30 0.54 2.39 3.61
C ASP A 30 -0.42 2.09 2.45
N LEU A 31 -1.60 1.59 2.77
CA LEU A 31 -2.61 1.21 1.79
C LEU A 31 -3.71 2.29 1.67
N PRO A 32 -4.16 2.63 0.44
CA PRO A 32 -5.45 3.27 0.27
C PRO A 32 -6.57 2.39 0.83
N ALA A 33 -7.53 2.97 1.56
CA ALA A 33 -8.66 2.24 2.13
C ALA A 33 -9.51 1.45 1.09
N SER A 34 -9.44 1.87 -0.18
CA SER A 34 -10.09 1.18 -1.30
C SER A 34 -9.39 -0.11 -1.74
N ASN A 35 -8.11 -0.31 -1.42
CA ASN A 35 -7.34 -1.49 -1.86
C ASN A 35 -7.51 -2.68 -0.92
N ARG A 36 -8.74 -3.18 -0.82
CA ARG A 36 -9.08 -4.34 0.03
C ARG A 36 -8.37 -5.61 -0.43
N ALA A 37 -8.15 -5.77 -1.73
CA ALA A 37 -7.52 -6.95 -2.29
C ALA A 37 -6.09 -7.16 -1.77
N LEU A 38 -5.27 -6.10 -1.73
CA LEU A 38 -3.93 -6.18 -1.16
C LEU A 38 -3.95 -6.24 0.38
N ALA A 39 -4.88 -5.53 1.03
CA ALA A 39 -5.07 -5.61 2.48
C ALA A 39 -5.30 -7.07 2.94
N ASP A 40 -6.26 -7.77 2.33
CA ASP A 40 -6.60 -9.15 2.67
C ASP A 40 -5.39 -10.10 2.47
N VAL A 41 -4.55 -9.85 1.46
CA VAL A 41 -3.33 -10.63 1.23
C VAL A 41 -2.31 -10.39 2.34
N LEU A 42 -2.09 -9.13 2.74
CA LEU A 42 -1.14 -8.78 3.79
C LEU A 42 -1.59 -9.33 5.14
N GLU A 43 -2.87 -9.24 5.48
CA GLU A 43 -3.44 -9.82 6.70
C GLU A 43 -3.21 -11.34 6.77
N ARG A 44 -3.42 -12.07 5.67
CA ARG A 44 -3.11 -13.51 5.58
C ARG A 44 -1.62 -13.82 5.74
N LEU A 45 -0.74 -12.86 5.46
CA LEU A 45 0.70 -12.98 5.67
C LEU A 45 1.13 -12.56 7.09
N GLY A 46 0.18 -12.21 7.97
CA GLY A 46 0.44 -11.83 9.35
C GLY A 46 0.75 -10.34 9.55
N PHE A 47 0.53 -9.49 8.54
CA PHE A 47 0.52 -8.05 8.77
C PHE A 47 -0.67 -7.68 9.65
N VAL A 48 -0.50 -6.62 10.44
CA VAL A 48 -1.54 -6.05 11.29
C VAL A 48 -1.67 -4.57 10.97
N GLU A 49 -2.90 -4.05 10.99
CA GLU A 49 -3.13 -2.61 10.87
C GLU A 49 -2.56 -1.92 12.12
N THR A 50 -1.66 -0.96 11.91
CA THR A 50 -1.03 -0.19 13.00
C THR A 50 -1.63 1.20 13.15
N PHE A 51 -2.18 1.77 12.07
CA PHE A 51 -2.78 3.09 12.03
C PHE A 51 -3.74 3.19 10.84
N ALA A 52 -4.85 3.90 11.03
CA ALA A 52 -5.83 4.19 9.99
C ALA A 52 -6.21 5.68 10.00
N THR A 53 -6.27 6.28 8.82
CA THR A 53 -6.74 7.66 8.64
C THR A 53 -7.48 7.79 7.31
N ALA A 54 -8.30 8.83 7.18
CA ALA A 54 -9.02 9.13 5.96
C ALA A 54 -8.20 10.06 5.06
N ARG A 55 -8.14 9.77 3.77
CA ARG A 55 -7.63 10.73 2.77
C ARG A 55 -8.70 11.77 2.49
N MET A 56 -8.42 13.04 2.81
CA MET A 56 -9.37 14.15 2.68
C MET A 56 -9.06 15.00 1.45
N TYR A 57 -10.10 15.48 0.78
CA TYR A 57 -10.00 16.39 -0.35
C TYR A 57 -10.93 17.58 -0.15
N ARG A 58 -10.48 18.78 -0.52
CA ARG A 58 -11.36 19.94 -0.64
C ARG A 58 -12.00 19.92 -2.02
N GLY A 59 -13.28 19.57 -2.09
CA GLY A 59 -14.02 19.42 -3.34
C GLY A 59 -14.07 17.97 -3.82
N ALA A 60 -14.21 17.75 -5.13
CA ALA A 60 -14.28 16.42 -5.70
C ALA A 60 -12.94 15.67 -5.52
N ALA A 61 -13.01 14.43 -5.05
CA ALA A 61 -11.84 13.57 -4.94
C ALA A 61 -11.30 13.20 -6.34
N PRO A 62 -9.98 13.10 -6.52
CA PRO A 62 -9.39 12.62 -7.76
C PRO A 62 -9.67 11.13 -7.96
N THR A 63 -9.76 10.71 -9.21
CA THR A 63 -9.85 9.29 -9.56
C THR A 63 -8.47 8.65 -9.42
N ALA A 64 -8.33 7.72 -8.47
CA ALA A 64 -7.11 6.95 -8.31
C ALA A 64 -6.91 5.94 -9.44
N SER A 65 -5.66 5.73 -9.85
CA SER A 65 -5.31 4.63 -10.74
C SER A 65 -5.51 3.29 -10.04
N GLN A 66 -6.08 2.30 -10.75
CA GLN A 66 -6.17 0.92 -10.26
C GLN A 66 -4.79 0.29 -10.03
N SER A 67 -3.75 0.83 -10.67
CA SER A 67 -2.38 0.36 -10.47
C SER A 67 -1.72 0.89 -9.20
N LEU A 68 -2.31 1.87 -8.50
CA LEU A 68 -1.76 2.38 -7.25
C LEU A 68 -2.14 1.44 -6.10
N GLN A 69 -1.20 0.60 -5.69
CA GLN A 69 -1.44 -0.47 -4.73
C GLN A 69 -1.11 -0.03 -3.30
N ALA A 70 -0.05 0.76 -3.12
CA ALA A 70 0.33 1.38 -1.85
C ALA A 70 0.85 2.80 -2.09
N ILE A 71 0.56 3.73 -1.17
CA ILE A 71 1.00 5.13 -1.26
C ILE A 71 2.45 5.29 -0.82
N SER A 72 3.01 6.47 -1.09
CA SER A 72 4.38 6.79 -0.72
C SER A 72 4.54 6.96 0.79
N THR A 73 3.79 7.94 1.33
CA THR A 73 3.61 8.30 2.74
C THR A 73 2.22 8.91 2.91
N MET A 74 1.71 9.02 4.14
CA MET A 74 0.45 9.73 4.41
C MET A 74 0.53 11.25 4.20
N GLU A 75 1.74 11.84 4.26
CA GLU A 75 1.98 13.28 4.10
C GLU A 75 1.98 13.72 2.63
N LEU A 76 2.46 12.85 1.74
CA LEU A 76 2.61 13.14 0.30
C LEU A 76 1.55 12.43 -0.55
N GLY A 77 0.89 11.41 0.01
CA GLY A 77 -0.21 10.67 -0.59
C GLY A 77 0.17 9.76 -1.75
#